data_AF-A0A1Y5SRY3-F1
#
_entry.id   AF-A0A1Y5SRY3-F1
#
_cell.length_a   1.000
_cell.length_b   1.000
_cell.length_c   1.000
_cell.angle_alpha   90.00
_cell.angle_beta   90.00
_cell.angle_gamma   90.00
#
_symmetry.space_group_name_H-M   'P 1'
#
loop_
_entity.id
_entity.type
_entity.pdbx_description
1 polymer ?
#
loop_
_entity_poly.entity_id
_entity_poly.type
_entity_poly.pdbx_seq_one_letter_code
_entity_poly.pdbx_strand_id
1 'polypeptide(L)'
;MNKLHAYETERPTDTVAANLIRSGLDPDLQIANPILALGLDAWRSLCGARPMPAPKDIDPLMLPRAILPHVLLLDIEQGPPARFRWRLIGTHITQTLGRDCSGCY
;
A
#
# COMPACT_ATOMS: atom_id res chain seq x y z
N MET A 1 10.74 -12.66 -35.97
CA MET A 1 10.82 -11.36 -35.28
C MET A 1 9.55 -11.15 -34.48
N ASN A 2 9.43 -11.73 -33.28
CA ASN A 2 8.52 -11.33 -32.21
C ASN A 2 8.86 -12.15 -30.96
N LYS A 3 9.62 -11.58 -30.02
CA LYS A 3 9.93 -12.25 -28.74
C LYS A 3 8.84 -11.87 -27.74
N LEU A 4 7.95 -12.82 -27.49
CA LEU A 4 7.19 -12.91 -26.24
C LEU A 4 8.23 -13.00 -25.10
N HIS A 5 8.49 -11.89 -24.41
CA HIS A 5 9.23 -11.95 -23.16
C HIS A 5 8.29 -12.58 -22.13
N ALA A 6 8.47 -13.88 -21.91
CA ALA A 6 8.00 -14.57 -20.72
C ALA A 6 8.53 -13.78 -19.51
N TYR A 7 7.61 -13.31 -18.65
CA TYR A 7 7.99 -12.84 -17.33
C TYR A 7 8.29 -14.09 -16.48
N GLU A 8 9.46 -14.68 -16.68
CA GLU A 8 10.05 -15.52 -15.64
C GLU A 8 10.63 -14.56 -14.59
N THR A 9 9.75 -14.00 -13.77
CA THR A 9 10.19 -13.42 -12.50
C THR A 9 10.56 -14.59 -11.61
N GLU A 10 11.86 -14.89 -11.57
CA GLU A 10 12.51 -15.57 -10.45
C GLU A 10 11.86 -15.05 -9.16
N ARG A 11 11.08 -15.90 -8.48
CA ARG A 11 10.61 -15.57 -7.13
C ARG A 11 11.86 -15.36 -6.30
N PRO A 12 12.08 -14.17 -5.71
CA PRO A 12 13.20 -14.00 -4.80
C PRO A 12 13.04 -15.05 -3.70
N THR A 13 14.06 -15.89 -3.60
CA THR A 13 14.20 -16.96 -2.61
C THR A 13 13.84 -16.42 -1.22
N ASP A 14 13.08 -17.21 -0.46
CA ASP A 14 12.48 -16.94 0.86
C ASP A 14 13.43 -16.34 1.93
N THR A 15 14.73 -16.23 1.65
CA THR A 15 15.75 -15.63 2.49
C THR A 15 15.66 -14.10 2.60
N VAL A 16 15.23 -13.38 1.54
CA VAL A 16 15.15 -11.90 1.58
C VAL A 16 13.91 -11.43 2.35
N ALA A 17 12.76 -12.10 2.14
CA ALA A 17 11.54 -11.84 2.90
C ALA A 17 11.70 -12.19 4.39
N ALA A 18 12.40 -13.29 4.71
CA ALA A 18 12.69 -13.67 6.09
C ALA A 18 13.69 -12.72 6.80
N ASN A 19 14.65 -12.15 6.07
CA ASN A 19 15.61 -11.21 6.66
C ASN A 19 15.05 -9.79 6.85
N LEU A 20 14.05 -9.36 6.06
CA LEU A 20 13.38 -8.06 6.26
C LEU A 20 12.62 -7.97 7.58
N ILE A 21 12.18 -9.10 8.15
CA ILE A 21 11.52 -9.17 9.46
C ILE A 21 12.55 -9.15 10.61
N ARG A 22 13.82 -9.46 10.34
CA ARG A 22 14.89 -9.62 11.36
C ARG A 22 15.75 -8.39 11.57
N SER A 23 15.70 -7.40 10.67
CA SER A 23 16.21 -6.07 10.96
C SER A 23 15.26 -5.44 11.98
N GLY A 24 15.75 -5.19 13.20
CA GLY A 24 15.01 -4.44 14.20
C GLY A 24 14.46 -3.19 13.54
N LEU A 25 13.13 -3.14 13.40
CA LEU A 25 12.41 -1.93 13.04
C LEU A 25 12.96 -0.83 13.93
N ASP A 26 13.26 0.35 13.37
CA ASP A 26 13.69 1.51 14.14
C ASP A 26 12.80 1.61 15.39
N PRO A 27 13.32 1.31 16.59
CA PRO A 27 12.50 1.17 17.79
C PRO A 27 11.85 2.50 18.15
N ASP A 28 12.49 3.60 17.74
CA ASP A 28 12.05 4.95 17.99
C ASP A 28 11.11 5.45 16.88
N LEU A 29 11.06 4.73 15.75
CA LEU A 29 10.28 5.03 14.55
C LEU A 29 10.32 6.54 14.26
N GLN A 30 11.53 7.12 14.18
CA GLN A 30 11.70 8.56 14.06
C GLN A 30 11.31 9.00 12.66
N ILE A 31 10.03 9.28 12.46
CA ILE A 31 9.48 9.69 11.17
C ILE A 31 9.88 11.14 10.89
N ALA A 32 10.98 11.32 10.17
CA ALA A 32 11.44 12.64 9.71
C ALA A 32 10.60 13.20 8.54
N ASN A 33 9.95 12.32 7.77
CA ASN A 33 9.15 12.74 6.62
C ASN A 33 7.77 13.24 7.07
N PRO A 34 7.41 14.51 6.79
CA PRO A 34 6.14 15.08 7.26
C PRO A 34 4.90 14.38 6.69
N ILE A 35 4.97 13.82 5.48
CA ILE A 35 3.86 13.06 4.88
C ILE A 35 3.64 11.74 5.61
N LEU A 36 4.71 11.05 5.98
CA LEU A 36 4.63 9.81 6.75
C LEU A 36 4.14 10.09 8.18
N ALA A 37 4.57 11.19 8.79
CA ALA A 37 4.12 11.59 10.12
C ALA A 37 2.61 11.89 10.11
N LEU A 38 2.15 12.67 9.14
CA LEU A 38 0.73 12.97 8.93
C LEU A 38 -0.10 11.71 8.65
N GLY A 39 0.46 10.76 7.88
CA GLY A 39 -0.17 9.47 7.61
C GLY A 39 -0.32 8.61 8.87
N LEU A 40 0.72 8.58 9.72
CA LEU A 40 0.69 7.86 10.99
C LEU A 40 -0.34 8.46 11.96
N ASP A 41 -0.42 9.79 12.04
CA ASP A 41 -1.40 10.48 12.87
C ASP A 41 -2.83 10.19 12.42
N ALA A 42 -3.09 10.25 11.10
CA ALA A 42 -4.38 9.88 10.52
C ALA A 42 -4.72 8.40 10.82
N TRP A 43 -3.77 7.49 10.65
CA TRP A 43 -3.95 6.07 10.96
C TRP A 43 -4.30 5.84 12.44
N ARG A 44 -3.54 6.45 13.36
CA ARG A 44 -3.78 6.35 14.81
C ARG A 44 -5.15 6.91 15.20
N SER A 45 -5.58 7.99 14.56
CA SER A 45 -6.93 8.54 14.77
C SER A 45 -8.04 7.56 14.38
N LEU A 46 -7.84 6.74 13.35
CA LEU A 46 -8.82 5.74 12.91
C LEU A 46 -8.80 4.46 13.78
N CYS A 47 -7.65 4.13 14.36
CA CYS A 47 -7.49 3.00 15.27
C CYS A 47 -8.35 3.14 16.54
N GLY A 48 -8.39 4.34 17.13
CA GLY A 48 -8.94 4.55 18.47
C GLY A 48 -8.23 3.64 19.49
N ALA A 49 -8.98 2.80 20.20
CA ALA A 49 -8.43 1.83 21.16
C ALA A 49 -7.96 0.50 20.53
N ARG A 50 -8.12 0.31 19.21
CA ARG A 50 -7.73 -0.93 18.52
C ARG A 50 -6.30 -0.82 17.96
N PRO A 51 -5.61 -1.93 17.71
CA PRO A 51 -4.30 -1.90 17.08
C PRO A 51 -4.32 -1.48 15.60
N MET A 52 -5.48 -1.60 14.93
CA MET A 52 -5.65 -1.30 13.50
C MET A 52 -7.09 -0.81 13.23
N PRO A 53 -7.32 0.14 12.30
CA PRO A 53 -8.67 0.47 11.85
C PRO A 53 -9.31 -0.72 11.13
N ALA A 54 -10.65 -0.80 11.16
CA ALA A 54 -11.34 -1.70 10.25
C ALA A 54 -11.33 -1.12 8.83
N PRO A 55 -11.43 -1.96 7.78
CA PRO A 55 -11.45 -1.47 6.40
C PRO A 55 -12.53 -0.42 6.11
N LYS A 56 -13.67 -0.50 6.81
CA LYS A 56 -14.78 0.46 6.70
C LYS A 56 -14.50 1.83 7.34
N ASP A 57 -13.52 1.90 8.24
CA ASP A 57 -13.17 3.14 8.94
C ASP A 57 -12.25 4.02 8.06
N ILE A 58 -11.64 3.44 7.02
CA ILE A 58 -10.78 4.14 6.07
C ILE A 58 -11.66 4.72 4.95
N ASP A 59 -12.22 5.90 5.20
CA ASP A 59 -12.81 6.74 4.15
C ASP A 59 -11.74 7.68 3.58
N PRO A 60 -11.36 7.55 2.30
CA PRO A 60 -10.43 8.45 1.63
C PRO A 60 -10.80 9.94 1.74
N LEU A 61 -12.08 10.28 1.84
CA LEU A 61 -12.54 11.67 1.93
C LEU A 61 -12.26 12.30 3.30
N MET A 62 -12.10 11.47 4.33
CA MET A 62 -11.80 11.92 5.70
C MET A 62 -10.29 11.96 5.98
N LEU A 63 -9.46 11.40 5.10
CA LEU A 63 -8.00 11.47 5.22
C LEU A 63 -7.46 12.86 4.82
N PRO A 64 -6.33 13.29 5.40
CA PRO A 64 -5.68 14.53 4.98
C PRO A 64 -5.36 14.53 3.49
N ARG A 65 -5.78 15.57 2.76
CA ARG A 65 -5.58 15.65 1.30
C ARG A 65 -4.12 15.50 0.86
N ALA A 66 -3.19 15.95 1.70
CA ALA A 66 -1.75 15.86 1.44
C ALA A 66 -1.22 14.42 1.38
N ILE A 67 -1.86 13.45 2.04
CA ILE A 67 -1.41 12.05 2.01
C ILE A 67 -2.01 11.26 0.85
N LEU A 68 -3.16 11.69 0.31
CA LEU A 68 -3.89 10.96 -0.75
C LEU A 68 -3.05 10.60 -1.99
N PRO A 69 -2.14 11.46 -2.49
CA PRO A 69 -1.23 11.09 -3.59
C PRO A 69 -0.36 9.86 -3.30
N HIS A 70 -0.14 9.53 -2.03
CA HIS A 70 0.74 8.46 -1.58
C HIS A 70 -0.01 7.23 -1.05
N VAL A 71 -1.36 7.22 -1.11
CA VAL A 71 -2.18 6.12 -0.60
C VAL A 71 -2.65 5.19 -1.72
N LEU A 72 -2.56 3.89 -1.48
CA LEU A 72 -3.17 2.84 -2.29
C LEU A 72 -4.22 2.11 -1.44
N LEU A 73 -5.48 2.12 -1.90
CA LEU A 73 -6.56 1.39 -1.25
C LEU A 73 -7.24 0.48 -2.27
N LEU A 74 -7.37 -0.80 -1.93
CA LEU A 74 -8.07 -1.80 -2.73
C LEU A 74 -8.81 -2.77 -1.81
N ASP A 75 -9.90 -3.35 -2.32
CA ASP A 75 -10.52 -4.51 -1.71
C ASP A 75 -10.08 -5.79 -2.41
N ILE A 76 -10.08 -6.88 -1.63
CA ILE A 76 -9.85 -8.22 -2.13
C ILE A 76 -11.16 -8.98 -2.01
N GLU A 77 -11.75 -9.31 -3.15
CA GLU A 77 -12.87 -10.25 -3.22
C GLU A 77 -12.31 -11.67 -3.27
N GLN A 78 -12.66 -12.45 -2.26
CA GLN A 78 -12.19 -13.82 -2.10
C GLN A 78 -12.85 -14.74 -3.14
N GLY A 79 -12.05 -15.56 -3.82
CA GLY A 79 -12.51 -16.55 -4.80
C GLY A 79 -11.37 -17.06 -5.71
N PRO A 80 -11.57 -18.13 -6.50
CA PRO A 80 -10.65 -18.51 -7.56
C PRO A 80 -11.12 -17.96 -8.93
N PRO A 81 -10.45 -16.94 -9.52
CA PRO A 81 -9.31 -16.17 -9.01
C PRO A 81 -9.73 -15.04 -8.07
N ALA A 82 -8.81 -14.61 -7.18
CA ALA A 82 -9.04 -13.47 -6.31
C ALA A 82 -9.17 -12.21 -7.15
N ARG A 83 -10.16 -11.38 -6.86
CA ARG A 83 -10.39 -10.13 -7.60
C ARG A 83 -9.97 -8.94 -6.75
N PHE A 84 -9.29 -7.99 -7.38
CA PHE A 84 -8.82 -6.77 -6.74
C PHE A 84 -9.67 -5.61 -7.21
N ARG A 85 -10.39 -4.97 -6.29
CA ARG A 85 -11.21 -3.79 -6.58
C ARG A 85 -10.48 -2.55 -6.09
N TRP A 86 -9.90 -1.79 -7.01
CA TRP A 86 -9.20 -0.55 -6.70
C TRP A 86 -10.18 0.52 -6.19
N ARG A 87 -9.97 1.03 -4.97
CA ARG A 87 -10.77 2.12 -4.37
C ARG A 87 -10.12 3.47 -4.53
N LEU A 88 -8.80 3.53 -4.33
CA LEU A 88 -7.99 4.74 -4.47
C LEU A 88 -6.59 4.34 -4.95
N ILE A 89 -6.07 5.05 -5.94
CA ILE A 89 -4.67 4.99 -6.32
C ILE A 89 -4.17 6.43 -6.31
N GLY A 90 -3.23 6.72 -5.41
CA GLY A 90 -2.63 8.03 -5.29
C GLY A 90 -1.79 8.40 -6.51
N THR A 91 -1.82 9.67 -6.90
CA THR A 91 -1.11 10.17 -8.09
C THR A 91 0.41 9.97 -8.03
N HIS A 92 1.03 10.13 -6.85
CA HIS A 92 2.46 9.87 -6.68
C HIS A 92 2.79 8.38 -6.93
N ILE A 93 1.89 7.47 -6.54
CA ILE A 93 2.05 6.03 -6.81
C ILE A 93 1.96 5.77 -8.31
N THR A 94 0.96 6.32 -9.01
CA THR A 94 0.82 6.15 -10.48
C THR A 94 2.04 6.65 -11.25
N GLN A 95 2.58 7.81 -10.85
CA GLN A 95 3.77 8.41 -11.44
C GLN A 95 5.02 7.57 -11.21
N THR A 96 5.18 7.05 -9.99
CA THR A 96 6.34 6.23 -9.61
C THR A 96 6.32 4.87 -10.29
N LEU A 97 5.16 4.23 -10.40
CA LEU A 97 5.02 2.90 -11.00
C LEU A 97 4.93 2.93 -12.53
N GLY A 98 4.76 4.12 -13.14
CA GLY A 98 4.61 4.27 -14.58
C GLY A 98 3.37 3.59 -15.16
N ARG A 99 2.41 3.21 -14.30
CA ARG A 99 1.14 2.60 -14.66
C ARG A 99 0.03 3.19 -13.79
N ASP A 100 -1.01 3.66 -14.46
CA ASP A 100 -2.28 3.99 -13.82
C ASP A 100 -3.19 2.76 -13.93
N CYS A 101 -3.48 2.12 -12.79
CA CYS A 101 -4.40 0.99 -12.74
C CYS A 101 -5.84 1.44 -12.42
N SER A 102 -6.12 2.76 -12.41
CA SER A 102 -7.46 3.26 -12.15
C SER A 102 -8.42 2.78 -13.24
N GLY A 103 -9.53 2.16 -12.83
CA GLY A 103 -10.54 1.64 -13.76
C GLY A 103 -10.24 0.27 -14.37
N CYS A 104 -9.14 -0.40 -14.03
CA CYS A 104 -8.95 -1.81 -14.38
C CYS A 104 -9.76 -2.70 -13.42
N TYR A 105 -11.00 -3.00 -13.78
CA TYR A 105 -11.85 -4.00 -13.14
C TYR A 105 -12.20 -5.09 -14.15
#